data_AF-A0A5D4RDZ7-F1
#
_entry.id   AF-A0A5D4RDZ7-F1
#
_cell.length_a   1.000
_cell.length_b   1.000
_cell.length_c   1.000
_cell.angle_alpha   90.00
_cell.angle_beta   90.00
_cell.angle_gamma   90.00
#
_symmetry.space_group_name_H-M   'P 1'
#
loop_
_entity.id
_entity.type
_entity.pdbx_description
1 polymer ?
#
loop_
_entity_poly.entity_id
_entity_poly.type
_entity_poly.pdbx_seq_one_letter_code
_entity_poly.pdbx_strand_id
1 'polypeptide(L)'
;MKQSVQNHFQNLTCPSKQVQYEAYQSIMDILKKPVDWAYEVWDELVNELSSPDPHARSRAAQFLSRLSISDPEKRIIRDFSSIWAVTYDEKFVTARHALQEIWRIGLAGNKQFELVWSHMEERFKNCEGEKNFTLVRADLIQSIKSLSFYRNDDTRSLMVEEWIESIPDEKYRKKYWSIWRRKMT
;
A
#
# COMPACT_ATOMS: atom_id res chain seq x y z
N MET A 1 8.35 10.58 -20.16
CA MET A 1 7.90 9.16 -20.12
C MET A 1 8.03 8.51 -21.50
N LYS A 2 8.38 7.20 -21.58
CA LYS A 2 8.41 6.46 -22.87
C LYS A 2 6.99 6.19 -23.39
N GLN A 3 6.81 6.18 -24.71
CA GLN A 3 5.51 5.91 -25.35
C GLN A 3 4.88 4.59 -24.92
N SER A 4 5.68 3.54 -24.72
CA SER A 4 5.16 2.24 -24.26
C SER A 4 4.48 2.33 -22.89
N VAL A 5 5.01 3.17 -21.98
CA VAL A 5 4.43 3.39 -20.65
C VAL A 5 3.14 4.19 -20.75
N GLN A 6 3.12 5.24 -21.58
CA GLN A 6 1.89 6.00 -21.86
C GLN A 6 0.77 5.11 -22.37
N ASN A 7 1.09 4.19 -23.30
CA ASN A 7 0.11 3.25 -23.84
C ASN A 7 -0.42 2.31 -22.74
N HIS A 8 0.39 1.89 -21.78
CA HIS A 8 -0.11 1.11 -20.64
C HIS A 8 -1.10 1.92 -19.79
N PHE A 9 -0.83 3.19 -19.48
CA PHE A 9 -1.78 4.02 -18.74
C PHE A 9 -3.10 4.21 -19.50
N GLN A 10 -3.06 4.49 -20.80
CA GLN A 10 -4.25 4.58 -21.65
C GLN A 10 -5.06 3.26 -21.63
N ASN A 11 -4.36 2.12 -21.71
CA ASN A 11 -4.98 0.79 -21.72
C ASN A 11 -5.66 0.41 -20.41
N LEU A 12 -5.44 1.12 -19.30
CA LEU A 12 -6.17 0.89 -18.04
C LEU A 12 -7.67 1.17 -18.15
N THR A 13 -8.08 1.94 -19.17
CA THR A 13 -9.49 2.27 -19.45
C THR A 13 -10.04 1.54 -20.68
N CYS A 14 -9.26 0.65 -21.31
CA CYS A 14 -9.67 -0.12 -22.48
C CYS A 14 -10.91 -0.99 -22.16
N PRO A 15 -11.92 -1.11 -23.04
CA PRO A 15 -13.07 -2.00 -22.78
C PRO A 15 -12.70 -3.47 -22.56
N SER A 16 -11.54 -3.92 -23.07
CA SER A 16 -11.05 -5.29 -22.87
C SER A 16 -10.39 -5.46 -21.50
N LYS A 17 -11.00 -6.28 -20.64
CA LYS A 17 -10.45 -6.63 -19.31
C LYS A 17 -9.05 -7.26 -19.38
N GLN A 18 -8.79 -8.04 -20.43
CA GLN A 18 -7.47 -8.64 -20.63
C GLN A 18 -6.40 -7.56 -20.88
N VAL A 19 -6.71 -6.57 -21.72
CA VAL A 19 -5.81 -5.45 -22.02
C VAL A 19 -5.58 -4.59 -20.77
N GLN A 20 -6.63 -4.32 -19.98
CA GLN A 20 -6.48 -3.61 -18.70
C GLN A 20 -5.56 -4.37 -17.74
N TYR A 21 -5.74 -5.68 -17.61
CA TYR A 21 -4.94 -6.52 -16.73
C TYR A 21 -3.47 -6.55 -17.15
N GLU A 22 -3.19 -6.74 -18.44
CA GLU A 22 -1.83 -6.72 -18.99
C GLU A 22 -1.16 -5.36 -18.76
N ALA A 23 -1.86 -4.27 -19.04
CA ALA A 23 -1.37 -2.92 -18.80
C ALA A 23 -1.04 -2.68 -17.31
N TYR A 24 -1.93 -3.10 -16.42
CA TYR A 24 -1.70 -3.03 -14.98
C TYR A 24 -0.46 -3.81 -14.56
N GLN A 25 -0.30 -5.05 -15.03
CA GLN A 25 0.87 -5.87 -14.71
C GLN A 25 2.17 -5.24 -15.22
N SER A 26 2.16 -4.69 -16.44
CA SER A 26 3.32 -3.99 -17.00
C SER A 26 3.71 -2.77 -16.17
N ILE A 27 2.75 -1.94 -15.76
CA ILE A 27 3.03 -0.79 -14.87
C ILE A 27 3.59 -1.27 -13.53
N MET A 28 2.97 -2.26 -12.91
CA MET A 28 3.42 -2.79 -11.61
C MET A 28 4.84 -3.37 -11.67
N ASP A 29 5.24 -3.95 -12.80
CA ASP A 29 6.61 -4.44 -13.01
C ASP A 29 7.62 -3.29 -13.16
N ILE A 30 7.28 -2.27 -13.96
CA ILE A 30 8.10 -1.06 -14.12
C ILE A 30 8.33 -0.37 -12.77
N LEU A 31 7.25 -0.23 -11.98
CA LEU A 31 7.26 0.42 -10.66
C LEU A 31 7.96 -0.39 -9.57
N LYS A 32 8.59 -1.53 -9.88
CA LYS A 32 9.52 -2.21 -8.96
C LYS A 32 10.83 -1.45 -8.78
N LYS A 33 11.16 -0.54 -9.70
CA LYS A 33 12.39 0.27 -9.69
C LYS A 33 12.04 1.76 -9.79
N PRO A 34 12.95 2.66 -9.35
CA PRO A 34 12.77 4.08 -9.54
C PRO A 34 12.59 4.45 -11.02
N VAL A 35 11.75 5.44 -11.29
CA VAL A 35 11.46 5.98 -12.63
C VAL A 35 11.68 7.49 -12.67
N ASP A 36 11.98 8.02 -13.85
CA ASP A 36 12.24 9.45 -14.09
C ASP A 36 10.97 10.26 -14.40
N TRP A 37 9.85 9.58 -14.65
CA TRP A 37 8.58 10.18 -15.10
C TRP A 37 7.50 10.23 -14.01
N ALA A 38 7.82 9.95 -12.75
CA ALA A 38 6.83 9.85 -11.66
C ALA A 38 5.87 11.05 -11.60
N TYR A 39 6.41 12.27 -11.79
CA TYR A 39 5.61 13.50 -11.74
C TYR A 39 4.78 13.77 -12.99
N GLU A 40 5.01 13.07 -14.09
CA GLU A 40 4.17 13.19 -15.29
C GLU A 40 2.76 12.62 -15.09
N VAL A 41 2.60 11.67 -14.16
CA VAL A 41 1.30 11.02 -13.86
C VAL A 41 0.79 11.31 -12.44
N TRP A 42 1.61 11.94 -11.59
CA TRP A 42 1.34 12.06 -10.16
C TRP A 42 0.01 12.74 -9.86
N ASP A 43 -0.20 13.93 -10.44
CA ASP A 43 -1.38 14.75 -10.13
C ASP A 43 -2.67 14.09 -10.65
N GLU A 44 -2.60 13.38 -11.78
CA GLU A 44 -3.71 12.56 -12.29
C GLU A 44 -4.05 11.42 -11.32
N LEU A 45 -3.04 10.68 -10.85
CA LEU A 45 -3.25 9.61 -9.87
C LEU A 45 -3.81 10.14 -8.56
N VAL A 46 -3.36 11.30 -8.08
CA VAL A 46 -3.92 11.94 -6.87
C VAL A 46 -5.40 12.26 -7.07
N ASN A 47 -5.79 12.77 -8.25
CA ASN A 47 -7.20 13.01 -8.56
C ASN A 47 -8.01 11.70 -8.60
N GLU A 48 -7.44 10.63 -9.19
CA GLU A 48 -8.07 9.32 -9.28
C GLU A 48 -8.37 8.67 -7.92
N LEU A 49 -7.69 9.05 -6.84
CA LEU A 49 -8.00 8.58 -5.47
C LEU A 49 -9.46 8.86 -5.06
N SER A 50 -10.09 9.86 -5.68
CA SER A 50 -11.49 10.25 -5.46
C SER A 50 -12.44 9.86 -6.59
N SER A 51 -11.97 9.08 -7.56
CA SER A 51 -12.76 8.69 -8.74
C SER A 51 -14.03 7.92 -8.35
N PRO A 52 -15.15 8.07 -9.09
CA PRO A 52 -16.32 7.21 -8.92
C PRO A 52 -16.01 5.74 -9.27
N ASP A 53 -15.00 5.48 -10.10
CA ASP A 53 -14.55 4.12 -10.44
C ASP A 53 -13.68 3.54 -9.30
N PRO A 54 -14.12 2.47 -8.60
CA PRO A 54 -13.33 1.84 -7.54
C PRO A 54 -12.03 1.21 -8.05
N HIS A 55 -11.94 0.86 -9.33
CA HIS A 55 -10.69 0.35 -9.91
C HIS A 55 -9.67 1.46 -10.09
N ALA A 56 -10.08 2.65 -10.54
CA ALA A 56 -9.21 3.83 -10.59
C ALA A 56 -8.66 4.18 -9.21
N ARG A 57 -9.53 4.30 -8.18
CA ARG A 57 -9.09 4.55 -6.80
C ARG A 57 -8.07 3.52 -6.30
N SER A 58 -8.35 2.24 -6.56
CA SER A 58 -7.47 1.13 -6.19
C SER A 58 -6.11 1.21 -6.90
N ARG A 59 -6.08 1.47 -8.21
CA ARG A 59 -4.83 1.58 -8.97
C ARG A 59 -4.03 2.79 -8.55
N ALA A 60 -4.67 3.94 -8.40
CA ALA A 60 -4.03 5.18 -7.95
C ALA A 60 -3.29 5.01 -6.62
N ALA A 61 -3.95 4.42 -5.60
CA ALA A 61 -3.32 4.19 -4.31
C ALA A 61 -2.10 3.25 -4.40
N GLN A 62 -2.21 2.17 -5.20
CA GLN A 62 -1.10 1.22 -5.39
C GLN A 62 0.07 1.83 -6.18
N PHE A 63 -0.22 2.59 -7.23
CA PHE A 63 0.79 3.22 -8.07
C PHE A 63 1.52 4.34 -7.32
N LEU A 64 0.80 5.23 -6.63
CA LEU A 64 1.41 6.28 -5.79
C LEU A 64 2.27 5.68 -4.68
N SER A 65 1.82 4.60 -4.04
CA SER A 65 2.61 3.92 -3.01
C SER A 65 3.95 3.41 -3.55
N ARG A 66 3.98 2.92 -4.79
CA ARG A 66 5.20 2.46 -5.47
C ARG A 66 6.05 3.60 -6.01
N LEU A 67 5.42 4.62 -6.59
CA LEU A 67 6.11 5.81 -7.11
C LEU A 67 6.82 6.62 -6.04
N SER A 68 6.49 6.41 -4.76
CA SER A 68 7.18 7.06 -3.63
C SER A 68 8.71 6.92 -3.66
N ILE A 69 9.29 5.81 -4.17
CA ILE A 69 10.75 5.66 -4.30
C ILE A 69 11.35 6.52 -5.44
N SER A 70 10.49 7.12 -6.25
CA SER A 70 10.81 8.02 -7.37
C SER A 70 10.43 9.48 -7.06
N ASP A 71 10.16 9.81 -5.79
CA ASP A 71 9.65 11.11 -5.32
C ASP A 71 10.73 11.88 -4.51
N PRO A 72 11.76 12.45 -5.15
CA PRO A 72 12.77 13.27 -4.46
C PRO A 72 12.19 14.54 -3.81
N GLU A 73 11.06 15.05 -4.30
CA GLU A 73 10.38 16.24 -3.76
C GLU A 73 9.53 15.92 -2.53
N LYS A 74 9.32 14.64 -2.23
CA LYS A 74 8.53 14.14 -1.09
C LYS A 74 7.07 14.58 -1.15
N ARG A 75 6.49 14.71 -2.35
CA ARG A 75 5.06 14.96 -2.58
C ARG A 75 4.18 13.94 -1.87
N ILE A 76 4.66 12.71 -1.73
CA ILE A 76 3.96 11.63 -1.02
C ILE A 76 3.61 12.01 0.41
N ILE A 77 4.39 12.84 1.09
CA ILE A 77 4.10 13.27 2.47
C ILE A 77 2.86 14.17 2.50
N ARG A 78 2.74 15.08 1.53
CA ARG A 78 1.59 15.98 1.40
C ARG A 78 0.32 15.20 1.03
N ASP A 79 0.45 14.25 0.09
CA ASP A 79 -0.68 13.53 -0.49
C ASP A 79 -1.02 12.23 0.29
N PHE A 80 -0.25 11.92 1.34
CA PHE A 80 -0.38 10.68 2.12
C PHE A 80 -1.77 10.48 2.69
N SER A 81 -2.40 11.53 3.23
CA SER A 81 -3.74 11.43 3.84
C SER A 81 -4.79 10.95 2.84
N SER A 82 -4.73 11.45 1.60
CA SER A 82 -5.62 11.03 0.51
C SER A 82 -5.39 9.56 0.13
N ILE A 83 -4.14 9.11 0.10
CA ILE A 83 -3.81 7.70 -0.20
C ILE A 83 -4.26 6.79 0.94
N TRP A 84 -3.99 7.19 2.19
CA TRP A 84 -4.38 6.45 3.38
C TRP A 84 -5.90 6.32 3.50
N ALA A 85 -6.67 7.34 3.11
CA ALA A 85 -8.12 7.29 3.10
C ALA A 85 -8.66 6.16 2.21
N VAL A 86 -8.01 5.84 1.09
CA VAL A 86 -8.39 4.70 0.22
C VAL A 86 -8.25 3.37 0.96
N THR A 87 -7.40 3.25 1.98
CA THR A 87 -7.33 2.03 2.81
C THR A 87 -8.59 1.78 3.66
N TYR A 88 -9.55 2.72 3.66
CA TYR A 88 -10.88 2.63 4.28
C TYR A 88 -12.02 2.68 3.25
N ASP A 89 -11.72 2.45 1.97
CA ASP A 89 -12.71 2.53 0.88
C ASP A 89 -13.99 1.71 1.16
N GLU A 90 -15.14 2.26 0.75
CA GLU A 90 -16.43 1.59 0.83
C GLU A 90 -16.45 0.22 0.14
N LYS A 91 -15.67 0.05 -0.93
CA LYS A 91 -15.42 -1.23 -1.58
C LYS A 91 -14.24 -1.89 -0.88
N PHE A 92 -14.55 -2.91 -0.07
CA PHE A 92 -13.54 -3.65 0.68
C PHE A 92 -12.35 -4.15 -0.16
N VAL A 93 -12.58 -4.56 -1.41
CA VAL A 93 -11.50 -5.00 -2.32
C VAL A 93 -10.55 -3.84 -2.67
N THR A 94 -11.09 -2.65 -2.93
CA THR A 94 -10.31 -1.42 -3.16
C THR A 94 -9.49 -1.07 -1.91
N ALA A 95 -10.15 -1.06 -0.74
CA ALA A 95 -9.50 -0.79 0.54
C ALA A 95 -8.34 -1.75 0.81
N ARG A 96 -8.58 -3.04 0.56
CA ARG A 96 -7.57 -4.07 0.76
C ARG A 96 -6.37 -3.90 -0.15
N HIS A 97 -6.56 -3.68 -1.45
CA HIS A 97 -5.44 -3.51 -2.37
C HIS A 97 -4.59 -2.28 -2.02
N ALA A 98 -5.22 -1.17 -1.62
CA ALA A 98 -4.50 0.00 -1.14
C ALA A 98 -3.70 -0.33 0.14
N LEU A 99 -4.32 -1.00 1.11
CA LEU A 99 -3.68 -1.37 2.38
C LEU A 99 -2.47 -2.30 2.17
N GLN A 100 -2.54 -3.22 1.22
CA GLN A 100 -1.45 -4.18 0.95
C GLN A 100 -0.22 -3.55 0.28
N GLU A 101 -0.36 -2.36 -0.30
CA GLU A 101 0.72 -1.66 -1.01
C GLU A 101 1.26 -0.45 -0.23
N ILE A 102 0.50 0.07 0.75
CA ILE A 102 0.83 1.32 1.46
C ILE A 102 2.22 1.33 2.11
N TRP A 103 2.70 0.18 2.57
CA TRP A 103 4.01 0.05 3.22
C TRP A 103 5.16 0.48 2.31
N ARG A 104 4.99 0.44 0.99
CA ARG A 104 6.01 0.87 0.02
C ARG A 104 6.39 2.33 0.15
N ILE A 105 5.46 3.18 0.61
CA ILE A 105 5.74 4.59 0.90
C ILE A 105 6.88 4.71 1.92
N GLY A 106 6.92 3.81 2.92
CA GLY A 106 7.96 3.79 3.94
C GLY A 106 9.37 3.45 3.41
N LEU A 107 9.50 2.97 2.18
CA LEU A 107 10.80 2.73 1.54
C LEU A 107 11.45 4.02 1.01
N ALA A 108 10.68 5.09 0.80
CA ALA A 108 11.15 6.33 0.20
C ALA A 108 12.05 7.17 1.12
N GLY A 109 12.06 6.91 2.42
CA GLY A 109 12.90 7.64 3.39
C GLY A 109 12.39 7.54 4.82
N ASN A 110 13.18 8.07 5.77
CA ASN A 110 12.87 7.95 7.20
C ASN A 110 11.58 8.68 7.60
N LYS A 111 11.30 9.85 7.01
CA LYS A 111 10.05 10.58 7.31
C LYS A 111 8.82 9.79 6.85
N GLN A 112 8.90 9.19 5.67
CA GLN A 112 7.83 8.35 5.12
C GLN A 112 7.67 7.05 5.91
N PHE A 113 8.78 6.46 6.36
CA PHE A 113 8.77 5.30 7.24
C PHE A 113 7.99 5.59 8.53
N GLU A 114 8.33 6.66 9.26
CA GLU A 114 7.62 7.03 10.48
C GLU A 114 6.14 7.31 10.24
N LEU A 115 5.84 7.99 9.14
CA LEU A 115 4.47 8.33 8.76
C LEU A 115 3.62 7.07 8.54
N VAL A 116 4.11 6.14 7.74
CA VAL A 116 3.37 4.90 7.42
C VAL A 116 3.30 3.98 8.64
N TRP A 117 4.40 3.88 9.39
CA TRP A 117 4.46 3.06 10.61
C TRP A 117 3.42 3.50 11.62
N SER A 118 3.40 4.79 11.98
CA SER A 118 2.49 5.33 12.99
C SER A 118 1.02 5.11 12.62
N HIS A 119 0.65 5.29 11.35
CA HIS A 119 -0.72 5.04 10.89
C HIS A 119 -1.09 3.55 10.91
N MET A 120 -0.16 2.66 10.53
CA MET A 120 -0.40 1.20 10.60
C MET A 120 -0.53 0.72 12.05
N GLU A 121 0.30 1.24 12.96
CA GLU A 121 0.25 0.97 14.39
C GLU A 121 -1.08 1.41 15.00
N GLU A 122 -1.46 2.67 14.76
CA GLU A 122 -2.70 3.24 15.28
C GLU A 122 -3.91 2.45 14.80
N ARG A 123 -3.97 2.15 13.49
CA ARG A 123 -5.08 1.36 12.94
C ARG A 123 -5.09 -0.06 13.50
N PHE A 124 -3.95 -0.73 13.62
CA PHE A 124 -3.90 -2.09 14.16
C PHE A 124 -4.52 -2.16 15.57
N LYS A 125 -4.20 -1.16 16.41
CA LYS A 125 -4.69 -1.06 17.79
C LYS A 125 -6.18 -0.73 17.85
N ASN A 126 -6.68 0.11 16.95
CA ASN A 126 -8.02 0.70 17.06
C ASN A 126 -9.08 0.17 16.08
N CYS A 127 -8.72 -0.72 15.14
CA CYS A 127 -9.64 -1.13 14.07
C CYS A 127 -10.76 -2.10 14.46
N GLU A 128 -10.95 -2.48 15.73
CA GLU A 128 -11.91 -3.55 16.12
C GLU A 128 -13.36 -3.25 15.72
N GLY A 129 -13.73 -1.98 15.62
CA GLY A 129 -15.04 -1.55 15.13
C GLY A 129 -15.19 -1.61 13.60
N GLU A 130 -14.12 -1.83 12.84
CA GLU A 130 -14.16 -1.87 11.39
C GLU A 130 -14.77 -3.17 10.86
N LYS A 131 -15.49 -3.07 9.75
CA LYS A 131 -15.90 -4.26 8.98
C LYS A 131 -14.65 -5.04 8.56
N ASN A 132 -14.64 -6.35 8.82
CA ASN A 132 -13.51 -7.22 8.52
C ASN A 132 -12.22 -6.87 9.28
N PHE A 133 -12.29 -6.29 10.48
CA PHE A 133 -11.10 -5.87 11.25
C PHE A 133 -10.03 -6.96 11.41
N THR A 134 -10.43 -8.22 11.56
CA THR A 134 -9.47 -9.34 11.71
C THR A 134 -8.62 -9.57 10.46
N LEU A 135 -9.15 -9.21 9.30
CA LEU A 135 -8.48 -9.23 8.00
C LEU A 135 -7.65 -7.98 7.79
N VAL A 136 -8.16 -6.81 8.19
CA VAL A 136 -7.39 -5.55 8.24
C VAL A 136 -6.12 -5.72 9.08
N ARG A 137 -6.23 -6.26 10.30
CA ARG A 137 -5.06 -6.61 11.14
C ARG A 137 -4.10 -7.56 10.45
N ALA A 138 -4.60 -8.56 9.73
CA ALA A 138 -3.74 -9.49 9.00
C ALA A 138 -2.96 -8.80 7.88
N ASP A 139 -3.61 -7.92 7.11
CA ASP A 139 -2.97 -7.14 6.04
C ASP A 139 -1.99 -6.08 6.60
N LEU A 140 -2.29 -5.47 7.76
CA LEU A 140 -1.39 -4.58 8.48
C LEU A 140 -0.11 -5.29 8.93
N ILE A 141 -0.22 -6.45 9.59
CA ILE A 141 0.95 -7.24 10.02
C ILE A 141 1.80 -7.66 8.82
N GLN A 142 1.16 -8.07 7.72
CA GLN A 142 1.90 -8.40 6.49
C GLN A 142 2.60 -7.17 5.90
N SER A 143 1.98 -5.99 5.96
CA SER A 143 2.54 -4.73 5.46
C SER A 143 3.72 -4.24 6.30
N ILE A 144 3.59 -4.27 7.62
CA ILE A 144 4.66 -3.97 8.59
C ILE A 144 5.86 -4.89 8.36
N LYS A 145 5.60 -6.18 8.21
CA LYS A 145 6.65 -7.17 7.93
C LYS A 145 7.39 -6.90 6.63
N SER A 146 6.66 -6.59 5.56
CA SER A 146 7.26 -6.23 4.28
C SER A 146 8.13 -4.98 4.43
N LEU A 147 7.64 -3.95 5.12
CA LEU A 147 8.39 -2.73 5.39
C LEU A 147 9.71 -3.01 6.12
N SER A 148 9.66 -3.71 7.25
CA SER A 148 10.83 -4.09 8.05
C SER A 148 11.83 -4.91 7.23
N PHE A 149 11.35 -5.90 6.48
CA PHE A 149 12.19 -6.75 5.64
C PHE A 149 12.95 -5.96 4.57
N TYR A 150 12.24 -5.15 3.77
CA TYR A 150 12.86 -4.41 2.67
C TYR A 150 13.70 -3.22 3.12
N ARG A 151 13.49 -2.71 4.34
CA ARG A 151 14.40 -1.72 4.96
C ARG A 151 15.58 -2.34 5.69
N ASN A 152 15.58 -3.66 5.88
CA ASN A 152 16.52 -4.35 6.77
C ASN A 152 16.55 -3.71 8.17
N ASP A 153 15.35 -3.43 8.71
CA ASP A 153 15.14 -2.76 10.01
C ASP A 153 14.22 -3.63 10.89
N ASP A 154 14.83 -4.24 11.91
CA ASP A 154 14.17 -5.10 12.89
C ASP A 154 13.99 -4.42 14.26
N THR A 155 14.34 -3.14 14.39
CA THR A 155 14.38 -2.43 15.68
C THR A 155 13.02 -2.37 16.38
N ARG A 156 11.92 -2.48 15.62
CA ARG A 156 10.54 -2.46 16.13
C ARG A 156 9.89 -3.83 16.22
N SER A 157 10.65 -4.91 16.03
CA SER A 157 10.10 -6.27 16.03
C SER A 157 9.41 -6.60 17.34
N LEU A 158 10.04 -6.30 18.48
CA LEU A 158 9.46 -6.53 19.81
C LEU A 158 8.11 -5.83 19.99
N MET A 159 7.97 -4.59 19.49
CA MET A 159 6.71 -3.84 19.56
C MET A 159 5.60 -4.56 18.79
N VAL A 160 5.89 -5.08 17.58
CA VAL A 160 4.92 -5.83 16.78
C VAL A 160 4.51 -7.12 17.50
N GLU A 161 5.47 -7.80 18.12
CA GLU A 161 5.22 -9.02 18.89
C GLU A 161 4.32 -8.75 20.10
N GLU A 162 4.55 -7.66 20.83
CA GLU A 162 3.69 -7.20 21.92
C GLU A 162 2.27 -6.88 21.43
N TRP A 163 2.12 -6.25 20.26
CA TRP A 163 0.81 -5.99 19.67
C TRP A 163 0.06 -7.29 19.39
N ILE A 164 0.75 -8.29 18.80
CA ILE A 164 0.16 -9.60 18.53
C ILE A 164 -0.23 -10.31 19.83
N GLU A 165 0.64 -10.29 20.86
CA GLU A 165 0.37 -10.92 22.15
C GLU A 165 -0.80 -10.28 22.90
N SER A 166 -1.00 -8.97 22.76
CA SER A 166 -2.12 -8.25 23.37
C SER A 166 -3.50 -8.65 22.82
N ILE A 167 -3.57 -9.38 21.70
CA ILE A 167 -4.84 -9.82 21.11
C ILE A 167 -5.47 -10.90 22.00
N PRO A 168 -6.68 -10.68 22.57
CA PRO A 168 -7.29 -11.65 23.50
C PRO A 168 -7.65 -12.98 22.83
N ASP A 169 -8.18 -12.92 21.61
CA ASP A 169 -8.59 -14.09 20.85
C ASP A 169 -7.38 -14.90 20.36
N GLU A 170 -7.23 -16.10 20.91
CA GLU A 170 -6.10 -17.00 20.63
C GLU A 170 -6.01 -17.40 19.14
N LYS A 171 -7.14 -17.59 18.47
CA LYS A 171 -7.17 -17.97 17.05
C LYS A 171 -6.57 -16.86 16.20
N TYR A 172 -6.93 -15.60 16.46
CA TYR A 172 -6.38 -14.46 15.73
C TYR A 172 -4.92 -14.18 16.11
N ARG A 173 -4.56 -14.29 17.40
CA ARG A 173 -3.16 -14.20 17.85
C ARG A 173 -2.25 -15.19 17.12
N LYS A 174 -2.63 -16.47 17.05
CA LYS A 174 -1.91 -17.51 16.27
C LYS A 174 -1.79 -17.17 14.79
N LYS A 175 -2.85 -16.65 14.18
CA LYS A 175 -2.86 -16.24 12.77
C LYS A 175 -1.84 -15.13 12.52
N TYR A 176 -1.81 -14.10 13.35
CA TYR A 176 -0.89 -12.97 13.15
C TYR A 176 0.57 -13.36 13.38
N TRP A 177 0.84 -14.22 14.37
CA TRP A 177 2.17 -14.82 14.54
C TRP A 177 2.62 -15.61 13.32
N SER A 178 1.73 -16.41 12.72
CA SER A 178 2.03 -17.16 11.51
C SER A 178 2.43 -16.23 10.36
N ILE A 179 1.72 -15.11 10.19
CA ILE A 179 2.06 -14.09 9.20
C ILE A 179 3.43 -13.48 9.52
N TRP A 180 3.65 -13.05 10.76
CA TRP A 180 4.88 -12.39 11.20
C TRP A 180 6.12 -13.28 11.02
N ARG A 181 6.08 -14.54 11.48
CA ARG A 181 7.22 -15.47 11.47
C ARG A 181 7.48 -16.20 10.15
N ARG A 182 6.54 -16.13 9.19
CA ARG A 182 6.73 -16.77 7.87
C ARG A 182 8.03 -16.27 7.21
N LYS A 183 8.77 -17.09 6.48
CA LYS A 183 9.94 -16.56 5.74
C LYS A 183 9.48 -15.66 4.59
N MET A 184 10.14 -14.52 4.41
CA MET A 184 9.99 -13.70 3.19
C MET A 184 10.85 -14.35 2.10
N THR A 185 10.31 -14.41 0.88
CA THR A 185 11.00 -14.93 -0.32
C THR A 185 11.24 -13.81 -1.31
#